data_AF-A0A381YFS0-F1
#
_entry.id   AF-A0A381YFS0-F1
#
_cell.length_a   1.000
_cell.length_b   1.000
_cell.length_c   1.000
_cell.angle_alpha   90.00
_cell.angle_beta   90.00
_cell.angle_gamma   90.00
#
_symmetry.space_group_name_H-M   'P 1'
#
loop_
_entity.id
_entity.type
_entity.pdbx_description
1 polymer ?
#
loop_
_entity_poly.entity_id
_entity_poly.type
_entity_poly.pdbx_seq_one_letter_code
_entity_poly.pdbx_strand_id
1 'polypeptide(L)'
;MAEQIKFGDRLFLKGEKLVLDNGASDGVIKSKSGTVKIDGNLTVSGTTTTVESETVTIADNILLINSNVTGTPTESGGIEVERGTETNVQFLWNEGDTRWTTGTHTLHAGAIVTPMITGNVTGDLTGDVTSTGISTFSSIDVNGGNIDDAVIGSVSPQ
;
A
#
# COMPACT_ATOMS: atom_id res chain seq x y z
N MET A 1 7.75 -41.50 -20.03
CA MET A 1 9.13 -41.00 -20.13
C MET A 1 9.06 -39.65 -20.82
N ALA A 2 9.67 -38.61 -20.26
CA ALA A 2 9.85 -37.38 -21.02
C ALA A 2 10.93 -37.64 -22.07
N GLU A 3 10.60 -37.50 -23.35
CA GLU A 3 11.60 -37.52 -24.41
C GLU A 3 12.18 -36.12 -24.55
N GLN A 4 13.45 -35.98 -24.20
CA GLN A 4 14.23 -34.81 -24.54
C GLN A 4 14.72 -34.97 -25.98
N ILE A 5 14.34 -34.04 -26.85
CA ILE A 5 14.85 -33.99 -28.21
C ILE A 5 15.65 -32.69 -28.36
N LYS A 6 16.96 -32.83 -28.59
CA LYS A 6 17.85 -31.69 -28.86
C LYS A 6 17.92 -31.44 -30.36
N PHE A 7 17.60 -30.21 -30.77
CA PHE A 7 17.78 -29.75 -32.14
C PHE A 7 18.64 -28.49 -32.13
N GLY A 8 19.93 -28.63 -32.48
CA GLY A 8 20.90 -27.54 -32.38
C GLY A 8 20.98 -26.99 -30.95
N ASP A 9 20.66 -25.70 -30.80
CA ASP A 9 20.71 -24.97 -29.52
C ASP A 9 19.40 -25.01 -28.73
N ARG A 10 18.37 -25.71 -29.23
CA ARG A 10 17.07 -25.78 -28.58
C ARG A 10 16.86 -27.14 -27.91
N LEU A 11 16.30 -27.08 -26.71
CA LEU A 11 15.79 -28.22 -25.98
C LEU A 11 14.27 -28.16 -26.01
N PHE A 12 13.65 -29.17 -26.63
CA PHE A 12 12.22 -29.38 -26.54
C PHE A 12 11.92 -30.56 -25.62
N LEU A 13 11.01 -30.34 -24.68
CA LEU A 13 10.47 -31.38 -23.81
C LEU A 13 9.07 -31.71 -24.31
N LYS A 14 8.80 -32.99 -24.56
CA LYS A 14 7.43 -33.47 -24.77
C LYS A 14 6.89 -34.00 -23.45
N GLY A 15 5.79 -33.43 -22.97
CA GLY A 15 5.16 -33.77 -21.69
C GLY A 15 4.73 -32.54 -20.89
N GLU A 16 4.05 -32.75 -19.77
CA GLU A 16 3.42 -31.68 -18.99
C GLU A 16 4.34 -31.07 -17.91
N LYS A 17 5.42 -31.75 -17.55
CA LYS A 17 6.22 -31.41 -16.37
C LYS A 17 7.72 -31.41 -16.67
N LEU A 18 8.39 -30.34 -16.26
CA LEU A 18 9.84 -30.28 -16.05
C LEU A 18 10.10 -30.38 -14.53
N VAL A 19 11.04 -31.24 -14.13
CA VAL A 19 11.45 -31.41 -12.73
C VAL A 19 12.96 -31.19 -12.63
N LEU A 20 13.38 -30.33 -11.69
CA LEU A 20 14.79 -30.17 -11.30
C LEU A 20 15.03 -31.05 -10.07
N ASP A 21 15.59 -32.24 -10.25
CA ASP A 21 15.85 -33.19 -9.16
C ASP A 21 17.30 -33.03 -8.64
N ASN A 22 17.44 -32.14 -7.67
CA ASN A 22 18.72 -31.66 -7.15
C ASN A 22 18.89 -31.97 -5.64
N GLY A 23 18.03 -32.82 -5.08
CA GLY A 23 18.05 -33.23 -3.68
C GLY A 23 17.91 -32.04 -2.72
N ALA A 24 18.93 -31.83 -1.87
CA ALA A 24 18.93 -30.78 -0.84
C ALA A 24 19.49 -29.42 -1.32
N SER A 25 19.95 -29.34 -2.57
CA SER A 25 20.49 -28.09 -3.15
C SER A 25 19.38 -27.27 -3.82
N ASP A 26 19.73 -26.06 -4.32
CA ASP A 26 18.80 -25.21 -5.07
C ASP A 26 18.72 -25.56 -6.56
N GLY A 27 17.51 -25.41 -7.11
CA GLY A 27 17.22 -25.74 -8.51
C GLY A 27 17.47 -24.52 -9.36
N VAL A 28 18.61 -24.47 -10.05
CA VAL A 28 19.05 -23.23 -10.71
C VAL A 28 18.67 -23.21 -12.19
N ILE A 29 17.84 -22.24 -12.58
CA ILE A 29 17.62 -21.84 -13.97
C ILE A 29 18.37 -20.53 -14.20
N LYS A 30 19.37 -20.52 -15.09
CA LYS A 30 20.20 -19.34 -15.35
C LYS A 30 20.50 -19.17 -16.83
N SER A 31 20.60 -17.91 -17.25
CA SER A 31 21.18 -17.54 -18.55
C SER A 31 22.66 -17.17 -18.35
N LYS A 32 23.53 -17.55 -19.29
CA LYS A 32 24.98 -17.27 -19.18
C LYS A 32 25.33 -15.80 -19.41
N SER A 33 24.54 -15.10 -20.21
CA SER A 33 24.82 -13.71 -20.61
C SER A 33 23.56 -12.92 -20.98
N GLY A 34 22.39 -13.34 -20.50
CA GLY A 34 21.13 -12.70 -20.87
C GLY A 34 20.04 -12.94 -19.83
N THR A 35 18.79 -12.92 -20.28
CA THR A 35 17.61 -12.97 -19.42
C THR A 35 16.95 -14.35 -19.50
N VAL A 36 16.41 -14.83 -18.38
CA VAL A 36 15.43 -15.91 -18.37
C VAL A 36 14.05 -15.27 -18.57
N LYS A 37 13.36 -15.60 -19.67
CA LYS A 37 12.05 -15.05 -20.01
C LYS A 37 10.98 -16.13 -19.87
N ILE A 38 9.86 -15.78 -19.22
CA ILE A 38 8.65 -16.60 -19.17
C ILE A 38 7.58 -15.85 -19.98
N ASP A 39 7.24 -16.36 -21.17
CA ASP A 39 6.24 -15.73 -22.06
C ASP A 39 4.79 -16.05 -21.67
N GLY A 40 4.57 -16.87 -20.64
CA GLY A 40 3.26 -17.24 -20.12
C GLY A 40 3.05 -16.84 -18.67
N ASN A 41 1.97 -17.35 -18.08
CA ASN A 41 1.67 -17.13 -16.67
C ASN A 41 2.67 -17.85 -15.77
N LEU A 42 2.96 -17.26 -14.61
CA LEU A 42 3.78 -17.86 -13.56
C LEU A 42 2.91 -18.09 -12.32
N THR A 43 2.78 -19.34 -11.92
CA THR A 43 2.24 -19.72 -10.60
C THR A 43 3.38 -20.20 -9.74
N VAL A 44 3.59 -19.55 -8.60
CA VAL A 44 4.57 -19.96 -7.58
C VAL A 44 3.79 -20.57 -6.42
N SER A 45 3.99 -21.87 -6.17
CA SER A 45 3.41 -22.55 -5.00
C SER A 45 4.51 -22.77 -3.97
N GLY A 46 4.53 -21.91 -2.96
CA GLY A 46 5.49 -21.91 -1.86
C GLY A 46 5.06 -20.89 -0.82
N THR A 47 5.84 -20.73 0.24
CA THR A 47 5.53 -19.76 1.32
C THR A 47 6.22 -18.41 1.12
N THR A 48 7.23 -18.33 0.25
CA THR A 48 8.05 -17.14 0.06
C THR A 48 8.44 -16.99 -1.41
N THR A 49 8.39 -15.75 -1.90
CA THR A 49 9.01 -15.34 -3.17
C THR A 49 10.02 -14.25 -2.84
N THR A 50 11.29 -14.47 -3.13
CA THR A 50 12.35 -13.47 -2.95
C THR A 50 12.75 -12.93 -4.32
N VAL A 51 12.76 -11.60 -4.48
CA VAL A 51 13.17 -10.93 -5.71
C VAL A 51 14.28 -9.95 -5.39
N GLU A 52 15.49 -10.27 -5.79
CA GLU A 52 16.67 -9.42 -5.60
C GLU A 52 16.87 -8.54 -6.84
N SER A 53 16.11 -7.45 -6.92
CA SER A 53 16.17 -6.51 -8.05
C SER A 53 16.00 -5.07 -7.60
N GLU A 54 16.63 -4.13 -8.31
CA GLU A 54 16.46 -2.68 -8.07
C GLU A 54 15.10 -2.16 -8.54
N THR A 55 14.43 -2.87 -9.45
CA THR A 55 13.16 -2.43 -10.04
C THR A 55 12.22 -3.60 -10.26
N VAL A 56 11.01 -3.48 -9.72
CA VAL A 56 9.88 -4.37 -10.00
C VAL A 56 8.77 -3.54 -10.63
N THR A 57 8.43 -3.84 -11.88
CA THR A 57 7.33 -3.17 -12.60
C THR A 57 6.08 -4.05 -12.58
N ILE A 58 4.99 -3.54 -12.03
CA ILE A 58 3.68 -4.19 -12.02
C ILE A 58 2.74 -3.30 -12.84
N ALA A 59 2.17 -3.86 -13.90
CA ALA A 59 1.21 -3.16 -14.76
C ALA A 59 -0.24 -3.32 -14.30
N ASP A 60 -0.47 -4.13 -13.27
CA ASP A 60 -1.80 -4.41 -12.74
C ASP A 60 -2.42 -3.16 -12.10
N ASN A 61 -3.72 -2.98 -12.28
CA ASN A 61 -4.47 -1.90 -11.66
C ASN A 61 -4.62 -2.08 -10.14
N ILE A 62 -4.54 -3.32 -9.66
CA ILE A 62 -4.77 -3.69 -8.25
C ILE A 62 -3.75 -4.75 -7.84
N LEU A 63 -3.06 -4.50 -6.74
CA LEU A 63 -2.33 -5.52 -6.00
C LEU A 63 -3.24 -6.08 -4.90
N LEU A 64 -3.63 -7.35 -5.01
CA LEU A 64 -4.46 -8.02 -4.00
C LEU A 64 -3.57 -8.58 -2.89
N ILE A 65 -3.64 -7.97 -1.71
CA ILE A 65 -2.92 -8.40 -0.49
C ILE A 65 -3.86 -9.27 0.35
N ASN A 66 -3.30 -10.26 1.06
CA ASN A 66 -4.04 -11.22 1.88
C ASN A 66 -5.13 -11.99 1.08
N SER A 67 -4.81 -12.33 -0.18
CA SER A 67 -5.76 -12.96 -1.12
C SER A 67 -6.26 -14.34 -0.70
N ASN A 68 -5.63 -14.95 0.30
CA ASN A 68 -5.95 -16.27 0.86
C ASN A 68 -6.87 -16.20 2.09
N VAL A 69 -7.28 -15.01 2.55
CA VAL A 69 -8.20 -14.88 3.68
C VAL A 69 -9.53 -15.56 3.35
N THR A 70 -10.00 -16.40 4.27
CA THR A 70 -11.32 -17.06 4.21
C THR A 70 -12.08 -16.79 5.52
N GLY A 71 -13.39 -16.55 5.44
CA GLY A 71 -14.20 -16.26 6.63
C GLY A 71 -14.04 -14.81 7.12
N THR A 72 -14.10 -14.60 8.44
CA THR A 72 -13.92 -13.28 9.04
C THR A 72 -12.48 -12.81 8.90
N PRO A 73 -12.22 -11.60 8.35
CA PRO A 73 -10.88 -11.04 8.29
C PRO A 73 -10.30 -10.82 9.69
N THR A 74 -9.09 -11.34 9.90
CA THR A 74 -8.31 -11.11 11.13
C THR A 74 -6.90 -10.61 10.86
N GLU A 75 -6.48 -10.61 9.60
CA GLU A 75 -5.11 -10.30 9.19
C GLU A 75 -5.01 -8.88 8.64
N SER A 76 -4.11 -8.09 9.23
CA SER A 76 -3.72 -6.81 8.66
C SER A 76 -2.83 -7.04 7.42
N GLY A 77 -2.86 -6.11 6.47
CA GLY A 77 -2.15 -6.25 5.20
C GLY A 77 -1.65 -4.90 4.70
N GLY A 78 -0.47 -4.86 4.08
CA GLY A 78 0.12 -3.60 3.67
C GLY A 78 1.50 -3.74 3.06
N ILE A 79 2.19 -2.60 3.02
CA ILE A 79 3.54 -2.47 2.49
C ILE A 79 4.47 -2.08 3.63
N GLU A 80 5.60 -2.77 3.75
CA GLU A 80 6.64 -2.49 4.73
C GLU A 80 7.91 -1.98 4.03
N VAL A 81 8.62 -1.07 4.71
CA VAL A 81 9.93 -0.58 4.32
C VAL A 81 10.96 -1.03 5.35
N GLU A 82 11.85 -1.92 4.90
CA GLU A 82 13.06 -2.31 5.65
C GLU A 82 14.00 -1.11 5.82
N ARG A 83 14.44 -0.87 7.06
CA ARG A 83 15.28 0.30 7.40
C ARG A 83 16.62 -0.06 8.05
N GLY A 84 17.08 -1.29 7.85
CA GLY A 84 18.37 -1.76 8.35
C GLY A 84 18.36 -1.99 9.85
N THR A 85 19.01 -1.12 10.62
CA THR A 85 19.07 -1.22 12.09
C THR A 85 17.94 -0.48 12.80
N GLU A 86 17.19 0.34 12.09
CA GLU A 86 16.03 1.05 12.61
C GLU A 86 14.78 0.18 12.56
N THR A 87 13.75 0.53 13.34
CA THR A 87 12.44 -0.12 13.20
C THR A 87 11.85 0.16 11.82
N ASN A 88 11.36 -0.90 11.17
CA ASN A 88 10.65 -0.81 9.90
C ASN A 88 9.40 0.08 10.02
N VAL A 89 9.02 0.65 8.89
CA VAL A 89 7.81 1.47 8.79
C VAL A 89 6.87 0.89 7.77
N GLN A 90 5.57 1.11 7.97
CA GLN A 90 4.54 0.45 7.20
C GLN A 90 3.46 1.44 6.75
N PHE A 91 2.87 1.18 5.60
CA PHE A 91 1.54 1.64 5.24
C PHE A 91 0.60 0.43 5.26
N LEU A 92 -0.27 0.39 6.26
CA LEU A 92 -0.91 -0.84 6.71
C LEU A 92 -2.43 -0.67 6.83
N TRP A 93 -3.19 -1.59 6.25
CA TRP A 93 -4.59 -1.80 6.61
C TRP A 93 -4.61 -2.56 7.93
N ASN A 94 -5.07 -1.90 9.00
CA ASN A 94 -5.20 -2.50 10.31
C ASN A 94 -6.65 -2.97 10.52
N GLU A 95 -6.86 -4.28 10.57
CA GLU A 95 -8.18 -4.89 10.82
C GLU A 95 -8.74 -4.54 12.21
N GLY A 96 -7.89 -4.46 13.23
CA GLY A 96 -8.32 -4.13 14.60
C GLY A 96 -8.86 -2.71 14.73
N ASP A 97 -8.26 -1.77 14.00
CA ASP A 97 -8.71 -0.38 13.96
C ASP A 97 -9.69 -0.10 12.81
N THR A 98 -9.89 -1.05 11.89
CA THR A 98 -10.69 -0.93 10.66
C THR A 98 -10.29 0.26 9.77
N ARG A 99 -8.98 0.54 9.66
CA ARG A 99 -8.47 1.68 8.88
C ARG A 99 -7.04 1.50 8.41
N TRP A 100 -6.67 2.28 7.40
CA TRP A 100 -5.27 2.47 7.00
C TRP A 100 -4.52 3.30 8.04
N THR A 101 -3.26 2.94 8.31
CA THR A 101 -2.39 3.63 9.25
C THR A 101 -0.93 3.65 8.78
N THR A 102 -0.22 4.71 9.16
CA THR A 102 1.25 4.85 9.08
C THR A 102 1.92 4.56 10.43
N GLY A 103 1.16 3.98 11.38
CA GLY A 103 1.59 3.76 12.75
C GLY A 103 1.78 5.08 13.50
N THR A 104 2.96 5.26 14.10
CA THR A 104 3.34 6.48 14.83
C THR A 104 3.91 7.58 13.93
N HIS A 105 4.07 7.31 12.63
CA HIS A 105 4.62 8.27 11.68
C HIS A 105 3.53 9.11 11.02
N THR A 106 3.89 10.28 10.51
CA THR A 106 2.97 11.16 9.78
C THR A 106 2.93 10.83 8.28
N LEU A 107 1.80 11.13 7.64
CA LEU A 107 1.67 11.12 6.18
C LEU A 107 1.92 12.52 5.64
N HIS A 108 3.02 12.71 4.89
CA HIS A 108 3.30 13.98 4.22
C HIS A 108 2.63 13.99 2.84
N ALA A 109 1.55 14.77 2.70
CA ALA A 109 0.79 14.93 1.46
C ALA A 109 0.70 16.41 1.09
N GLY A 110 0.80 16.73 -0.21
CA GLY A 110 0.63 18.10 -0.69
C GLY A 110 -0.83 18.59 -0.59
N ALA A 111 -1.79 17.69 -0.73
CA ALA A 111 -3.21 17.94 -0.50
C ALA A 111 -3.92 16.64 -0.10
N ILE A 112 -4.97 16.75 0.71
CA ILE A 112 -5.90 15.66 1.02
C ILE A 112 -7.26 16.07 0.49
N VAL A 113 -7.79 15.30 -0.47
CA VAL A 113 -9.13 15.50 -1.03
C VAL A 113 -10.04 14.43 -0.45
N THR A 114 -10.91 14.82 0.48
CA THR A 114 -11.84 13.93 1.16
C THR A 114 -13.16 14.65 1.40
N PRO A 115 -14.32 13.95 1.35
CA PRO A 115 -15.58 14.56 1.75
C PRO A 115 -15.66 14.84 3.26
N MET A 116 -14.83 14.18 4.07
CA MET A 116 -14.88 14.27 5.53
C MET A 116 -13.52 14.01 6.16
N ILE A 117 -13.22 14.74 7.24
CA ILE A 117 -12.13 14.45 8.17
C ILE A 117 -12.78 14.13 9.52
N THR A 118 -12.42 12.99 10.10
CA THR A 118 -12.85 12.61 11.45
C THR A 118 -11.69 12.82 12.41
N GLY A 119 -11.88 13.65 13.42
CA GLY A 119 -10.88 13.94 14.46
C GLY A 119 -10.43 15.39 14.47
N ASN A 120 -9.37 15.66 15.23
CA ASN A 120 -8.83 17.01 15.38
C ASN A 120 -8.04 17.41 14.12
N VAL A 121 -8.26 18.63 13.65
CA VAL A 121 -7.36 19.30 12.70
C VAL A 121 -6.47 20.24 13.50
N THR A 122 -5.16 20.05 13.40
CA THR A 122 -4.16 20.89 14.07
C THR A 122 -3.38 21.66 13.03
N GLY A 123 -3.18 22.96 13.25
CA GLY A 123 -2.43 23.85 12.37
C GLY A 123 -3.29 24.96 11.79
N ASP A 124 -2.72 25.70 10.86
CA ASP A 124 -3.37 26.83 10.21
C ASP A 124 -4.38 26.33 9.16
N LEU A 125 -5.59 26.88 9.18
CA LEU A 125 -6.55 26.74 8.09
C LEU A 125 -6.44 27.98 7.20
N THR A 126 -6.40 27.74 5.89
CA THR A 126 -6.46 28.80 4.88
C THR A 126 -7.73 28.65 4.06
N GLY A 127 -8.26 29.78 3.58
CA GLY A 127 -9.53 29.81 2.87
C GLY A 127 -10.75 29.85 3.79
N ASP A 128 -11.91 29.52 3.22
CA ASP A 128 -13.20 29.65 3.91
C ASP A 128 -13.45 28.47 4.85
N VAL A 129 -13.87 28.78 6.08
CA VAL A 129 -14.35 27.78 7.04
C VAL A 129 -15.85 27.95 7.19
N THR A 130 -16.61 26.99 6.66
CA THR A 130 -18.07 26.95 6.81
C THR A 130 -18.46 25.88 7.84
N SER A 131 -19.22 26.27 8.86
CA SER A 131 -19.83 25.35 9.82
C SER A 131 -21.35 25.42 9.71
N THR A 132 -22.01 24.27 9.62
CA THR A 132 -23.48 24.17 9.66
C THR A 132 -24.02 24.03 11.09
N GLY A 133 -23.13 23.89 12.08
CA GLY A 133 -23.47 23.70 13.48
C GLY A 133 -22.71 24.65 14.41
N ILE A 134 -22.88 24.42 15.72
CA ILE A 134 -22.20 25.20 16.76
C ILE A 134 -20.70 24.90 16.72
N SER A 135 -19.89 25.94 16.56
CA SER A 135 -18.45 25.89 16.76
C SER A 135 -18.11 26.48 18.13
N THR A 136 -17.30 25.76 18.91
CA THR A 136 -16.82 26.23 20.21
C THR A 136 -15.34 26.56 20.13
N PHE A 137 -14.98 27.77 20.54
CA PHE A 137 -13.59 28.21 20.58
C PHE A 137 -13.24 28.61 22.01
N SER A 138 -12.05 28.24 22.49
CA SER A 138 -11.53 28.73 23.78
C SER A 138 -11.23 30.23 23.71
N SER A 139 -10.73 30.67 22.57
CA SER A 139 -10.45 32.07 22.24
C SER A 139 -10.71 32.27 20.75
N ILE A 140 -11.32 33.40 20.41
CA ILE A 140 -11.45 33.87 19.04
C ILE A 140 -10.60 35.13 18.94
N ASP A 141 -9.66 35.15 17.99
CA ASP A 141 -8.87 36.33 17.65
C ASP A 141 -9.09 36.68 16.17
N VAL A 142 -9.45 37.93 15.90
CA VAL A 142 -9.74 38.45 14.56
C VAL A 142 -8.89 39.69 14.35
N ASN A 143 -7.74 39.51 13.69
CA ASN A 143 -6.74 40.57 13.48
C ASN A 143 -7.06 41.52 12.31
N GLY A 144 -8.14 41.27 11.57
CA GLY A 144 -8.57 42.12 10.45
C GLY A 144 -9.76 41.57 9.68
N GLY A 145 -10.26 42.36 8.73
CA GLY A 145 -11.45 42.03 7.92
C GLY A 145 -12.75 42.55 8.51
N ASN A 146 -13.83 42.42 7.73
CA ASN A 146 -15.16 42.75 8.17
C ASN A 146 -15.79 41.53 8.86
N ILE A 147 -16.56 41.78 9.91
CA ILE A 147 -17.50 40.80 10.44
C ILE A 147 -18.88 41.28 10.00
N ASP A 148 -19.35 40.81 8.85
CA ASP A 148 -20.61 41.24 8.27
C ASP A 148 -21.81 40.67 9.07
N ASP A 149 -22.86 41.48 9.24
CA ASP A 149 -24.13 41.11 9.88
C ASP A 149 -24.04 40.51 11.30
N ALA A 150 -22.98 40.79 12.07
CA ALA A 150 -22.76 40.13 13.35
C ALA A 150 -23.51 40.76 14.54
N VAL A 151 -24.33 39.94 15.20
CA VAL A 151 -24.62 40.09 16.64
C VAL A 151 -23.90 38.99 17.43
N ILE A 152 -23.07 39.37 18.41
CA ILE A 152 -22.17 38.46 19.14
C ILE A 152 -22.71 38.19 20.56
N GLY A 153 -23.00 36.93 20.85
CA GLY A 153 -23.21 36.43 22.21
C GLY A 153 -24.54 36.78 22.89
N SER A 154 -25.58 37.20 22.17
CA SER A 154 -26.83 37.65 22.81
C SER A 154 -27.88 36.54 23.00
N VAL A 155 -28.54 36.56 24.17
CA VAL A 155 -29.75 35.76 24.48
C VAL A 155 -31.06 36.45 24.04
N SER A 156 -30.98 37.66 23.49
CA SER A 156 -31.98 38.34 22.65
C SER A 156 -31.24 39.40 21.82
N PRO A 157 -30.62 39.00 20.70
CA PRO A 157 -29.85 39.89 19.81
C PRO A 157 -30.78 40.87 19.07
N GLN A 158 -30.34 42.11 18.79
CA GLN A 158 -31.09 43.13 18.02
C GLN A 158 -31.38 42.68 16.58
#